data_AF-A0A1I0QZ83-F1
#
_entry.id   AF-A0A1I0QZ83-F1
#
_cell.length_a   1.000
_cell.length_b   1.000
_cell.length_c   1.000
_cell.angle_alpha   90.00
_cell.angle_beta   90.00
_cell.angle_gamma   90.00
#
_symmetry.space_group_name_H-M   'P 1'
#
loop_
_entity.id
_entity.type
_entity.pdbx_description
1 polymer ?
#
loop_
_entity_poly.entity_id
_entity_poly.type
_entity_poly.pdbx_seq_one_letter_code
_entity_poly.pdbx_strand_id
1 'polypeptide(L)'
;MKIKSIRHFITGILCVVLSLICLGVLIVNGFSIRYLISAILLIIFSLISFVYSFSVKGLEEEINESVDERDSFVTMKSGHKTLQIANWLFFSIVMILILLYGFTKFFVFLISAMTLCAVIVILLILMIIMNCYYEKHE
;
A
#
# COMPACT_ATOMS: atom_id res chain seq x y z
N MET A 1 -12.63 21.14 10.41
CA MET A 1 -11.79 19.93 10.50
C MET A 1 -10.34 20.37 10.68
N LYS A 2 -9.68 20.07 11.81
CA LYS A 2 -8.26 20.43 12.01
C LYS A 2 -7.39 19.40 11.25
N ILE A 3 -6.53 19.89 10.36
CA ILE A 3 -5.53 19.06 9.66
C ILE A 3 -4.44 18.72 10.67
N LYS A 4 -4.24 17.43 10.98
CA LYS A 4 -3.31 17.00 12.03
C LYS A 4 -2.04 16.36 11.47
N SER A 5 -2.09 15.69 10.31
CA SER A 5 -0.87 15.31 9.56
C SER A 5 -0.82 15.95 8.17
N ILE A 6 0.11 16.90 8.03
CA ILE A 6 0.31 17.67 6.78
C ILE A 6 0.88 16.81 5.65
N ARG A 7 1.67 15.78 5.97
CA ARG A 7 2.29 14.88 4.98
C ARG A 7 1.23 14.06 4.24
N HIS A 8 0.32 13.41 4.97
CA HIS A 8 -0.78 12.64 4.39
C HIS A 8 -1.80 13.53 3.66
N PHE A 9 -1.91 14.79 4.07
CA PHE A 9 -2.73 15.77 3.36
C PHE A 9 -2.15 16.10 1.98
N ILE A 10 -0.84 16.38 1.91
CA ILE A 10 -0.13 16.70 0.67
C ILE A 10 -0.17 15.50 -0.28
N THR A 11 0.05 14.27 0.20
CA THR A 11 -0.07 13.07 -0.64
C THR A 11 -1.49 12.86 -1.16
N GLY A 12 -2.50 13.11 -0.31
CA GLY A 12 -3.90 13.08 -0.74
C GLY A 12 -4.20 14.07 -1.87
N ILE A 13 -3.73 15.32 -1.75
CA ILE A 13 -3.87 16.36 -2.76
C ILE A 13 -3.15 16.00 -4.06
N LEU A 14 -1.90 15.53 -3.98
CA LEU A 14 -1.15 15.10 -5.16
C LEU A 14 -1.89 14.00 -5.92
N CYS A 15 -2.46 13.02 -5.20
CA CYS A 15 -3.27 11.97 -5.82
C CYS A 15 -4.56 12.48 -6.46
N VAL A 16 -5.23 13.50 -5.88
CA VAL A 16 -6.39 14.15 -6.53
C VAL A 16 -5.97 14.80 -7.85
N VAL A 17 -4.90 15.61 -7.82
CA VAL A 17 -4.41 16.32 -9.01
C VAL A 17 -4.08 15.33 -10.12
N LEU A 18 -3.40 14.24 -9.78
CA LEU A 18 -3.04 13.21 -10.75
C LEU A 18 -4.27 12.47 -11.31
N SER A 19 -5.29 12.22 -10.48
CA SER A 19 -6.57 11.65 -10.93
C SER A 19 -7.29 12.57 -11.92
N LEU A 20 -7.32 13.87 -11.64
CA LEU A 20 -7.94 14.86 -12.52
C LEU A 20 -7.23 14.95 -13.88
N ILE A 21 -5.89 14.87 -13.89
CA ILE A 21 -5.12 14.80 -15.14
C ILE A 21 -5.51 13.53 -15.93
N CYS A 22 -5.63 12.39 -15.25
CA CYS A 22 -5.99 11.13 -15.89
C CYS A 22 -7.41 11.17 -16.51
N LEU A 23 -8.36 11.79 -15.81
CA LEU A 23 -9.71 12.03 -16.32
C LEU A 23 -9.72 13.05 -17.48
N GLY A 24 -8.90 14.10 -17.41
CA GLY A 24 -8.75 15.07 -18.50
C GLY A 24 -8.22 14.43 -19.78
N VAL A 25 -7.21 13.56 -19.66
CA VAL A 25 -6.67 12.78 -20.79
C VAL A 25 -7.71 11.84 -21.39
N LEU A 26 -8.58 11.24 -20.56
CA LEU A 26 -9.67 10.39 -21.03
C LEU A 26 -10.70 11.17 -21.87
N ILE A 27 -10.99 12.42 -21.50
CA ILE A 27 -11.92 13.28 -22.24
C ILE A 27 -11.31 13.74 -23.57
N VAL A 28 -10.02 14.08 -23.60
CA VAL A 28 -9.35 14.62 -24.80
C VAL A 28 -9.00 13.52 -25.82
N ASN A 29 -8.49 12.37 -25.38
CA ASN A 29 -8.01 11.30 -26.27
C ASN A 29 -9.06 10.19 -26.53
N GLY A 30 -10.25 10.29 -25.96
CA GLY A 30 -11.31 9.28 -26.08
C GLY A 30 -11.24 8.16 -25.02
N PHE A 31 -12.33 7.39 -24.94
CA PHE A 31 -12.56 6.44 -23.85
C PHE A 31 -11.57 5.27 -23.89
N SER A 32 -10.57 5.31 -23.00
CA SER A 32 -9.61 4.23 -22.79
C SER A 32 -9.70 3.70 -21.37
N ILE A 33 -10.00 2.40 -21.23
CA ILE A 33 -10.20 1.69 -19.95
C ILE A 33 -8.98 1.85 -19.01
N ARG A 34 -7.77 1.97 -19.56
CA ARG A 34 -6.52 2.12 -18.80
C ARG A 34 -6.50 3.39 -17.92
N TYR A 35 -6.95 4.52 -18.48
CA TYR A 35 -7.00 5.79 -17.76
C TYR A 35 -8.15 5.82 -16.75
N LEU A 36 -9.27 5.15 -17.05
CA LEU A 36 -10.38 5.01 -16.11
C LEU A 36 -9.98 4.24 -14.84
N ILE A 37 -9.35 3.08 -15.00
CA ILE A 37 -8.87 2.26 -13.87
C ILE A 37 -7.87 3.04 -13.03
N SER A 38 -6.93 3.75 -13.67
CA SER A 38 -5.92 4.56 -12.99
C SER A 38 -6.55 5.71 -12.19
N ALA A 39 -7.52 6.42 -12.78
CA ALA A 39 -8.23 7.51 -12.11
C ALA A 39 -9.00 7.04 -10.86
N ILE A 40 -9.69 5.89 -10.95
CA ILE A 40 -10.43 5.30 -9.83
C ILE A 40 -9.48 4.92 -8.69
N LEU A 41 -8.35 4.25 -9.00
CA LEU A 41 -7.34 3.89 -7.99
C LEU A 41 -6.77 5.11 -7.28
N LEU A 42 -6.46 6.18 -8.02
CA LEU A 42 -5.96 7.44 -7.46
C LEU A 42 -6.98 8.13 -6.54
N ILE A 43 -8.28 8.05 -6.87
CA ILE A 43 -9.36 8.58 -6.01
C ILE A 43 -9.42 7.80 -4.70
N ILE A 44 -9.40 6.47 -4.76
CA ILE A 44 -9.42 5.62 -3.56
C ILE A 44 -8.20 5.93 -2.68
N PHE A 45 -7.01 6.04 -3.27
CA PHE A 45 -5.78 6.33 -2.54
C PHE A 45 -5.79 7.74 -1.90
N SER A 46 -6.39 8.71 -2.60
CA SER A 46 -6.59 10.06 -2.08
C SER A 46 -7.57 10.07 -0.89
N LEU A 47 -8.69 9.35 -0.97
CA LEU A 47 -9.64 9.22 0.13
C LEU A 47 -8.98 8.60 1.36
N ILE A 48 -8.21 7.52 1.19
CA ILE A 48 -7.44 6.89 2.28
C ILE A 48 -6.47 7.91 2.89
N SER A 49 -5.72 8.64 2.06
CA SER A 49 -4.77 9.65 2.52
C SER A 49 -5.45 10.79 3.30
N PHE A 50 -6.63 11.22 2.88
CA PHE A 50 -7.41 12.23 3.60
C PHE A 50 -7.94 11.69 4.93
N VAL A 51 -8.46 10.46 4.96
CA VAL A 51 -8.87 9.81 6.21
C VAL A 51 -7.70 9.79 7.19
N TYR A 52 -6.52 9.35 6.77
CA TYR A 52 -5.32 9.39 7.63
C TYR A 52 -4.89 10.81 8.02
N SER A 53 -5.06 11.79 7.13
CA SER A 53 -4.73 13.20 7.43
C SER A 53 -5.58 13.82 8.54
N PHE A 54 -6.85 13.42 8.60
CA PHE A 54 -7.82 13.90 9.58
C PHE A 54 -7.95 12.98 10.81
N SER A 55 -7.58 11.70 10.71
CA SER A 55 -7.77 10.68 11.74
C SER A 55 -6.64 10.59 12.78
N VAL A 56 -5.67 11.52 12.81
CA VAL A 56 -4.60 11.53 13.83
C VAL A 56 -5.13 11.88 15.23
N LYS A 57 -6.40 11.63 15.55
CA LYS A 57 -6.93 11.74 16.91
C LYS A 57 -7.27 10.38 17.56
N GLY A 58 -6.64 9.28 17.17
CA GLY A 58 -6.91 7.99 17.84
C GLY A 58 -6.05 6.82 17.38
N LEU A 59 -4.72 6.97 17.38
CA LEU A 59 -3.84 5.80 17.34
C LEU A 59 -2.61 6.06 18.22
N GLU A 60 -1.85 7.14 17.96
CA GLU A 60 -0.69 7.48 18.80
C GLU A 60 -1.07 7.98 20.22
N GLU A 61 -2.20 8.69 20.35
CA GLU A 61 -2.71 9.20 21.64
C GLU A 61 -3.43 8.11 22.45
N GLU A 62 -4.08 7.15 21.79
CA GLU A 62 -4.78 6.02 22.43
C GLU A 62 -3.82 4.89 22.82
N ILE A 63 -2.74 4.70 22.04
CA ILE A 63 -1.63 3.82 22.40
C ILE A 63 -0.95 4.36 23.67
N ASN A 64 -0.55 5.63 23.73
CA ASN A 64 0.24 6.15 24.86
C ASN A 64 -0.51 6.22 26.22
N GLU A 65 -1.83 6.33 26.24
CA GLU A 65 -2.60 6.38 27.50
C GLU A 65 -2.83 5.00 28.14
N SER A 66 -2.60 3.89 27.40
CA SER A 66 -2.85 2.54 27.91
C SER A 66 -1.88 1.45 27.40
N VAL A 67 -0.60 1.74 27.16
CA VAL A 67 0.38 0.67 26.83
C VAL A 67 0.66 -0.19 28.06
N ASP A 68 -0.16 -1.21 28.27
CA ASP A 68 0.27 -2.42 28.97
C ASP A 68 1.24 -3.19 28.04
N GLU A 69 2.23 -3.89 28.60
CA GLU A 69 3.21 -4.68 27.83
C GLU A 69 2.51 -5.65 26.86
N ARG A 70 1.32 -6.11 27.26
CA ARG A 70 0.45 -6.97 26.46
C ARG A 70 -0.01 -6.32 25.16
N ASP A 71 -0.36 -5.03 25.14
CA ASP A 71 -0.87 -4.37 23.93
C ASP A 71 0.26 -4.07 22.95
N SER A 72 1.47 -3.80 23.44
CA SER A 72 2.68 -3.75 22.63
C SER A 72 2.95 -5.11 21.95
N PHE A 73 2.86 -6.21 22.72
CA PHE A 73 3.04 -7.55 22.17
C PHE A 73 1.97 -7.92 21.13
N VAL A 74 0.71 -7.55 21.36
CA VAL A 74 -0.38 -7.76 20.38
C VAL A 74 -0.13 -6.96 19.10
N THR A 75 0.34 -5.72 19.21
CA THR A 75 0.66 -4.87 18.06
C THR A 75 1.81 -5.44 17.24
N MET A 76 2.88 -5.90 17.90
CA MET A 76 4.02 -6.52 17.21
C MET A 76 3.63 -7.84 16.53
N LYS A 77 2.89 -8.70 17.22
CA LYS A 77 2.42 -9.98 16.68
C LYS A 77 1.44 -9.79 15.52
N SER A 78 0.52 -8.84 15.62
CA SER A 78 -0.42 -8.53 14.54
C SER A 78 0.26 -7.90 13.32
N GLY A 79 1.27 -7.04 13.51
CA GLY A 79 2.10 -6.49 12.43
C GLY A 79 2.85 -7.60 11.68
N HIS A 80 3.53 -8.49 12.40
CA HIS A 80 4.24 -9.62 11.81
C HIS A 80 3.28 -10.58 11.06
N LYS A 81 2.10 -10.84 11.63
CA LYS A 81 1.09 -11.69 10.97
C LYS A 81 0.51 -11.03 9.72
N THR A 82 0.27 -9.71 9.75
CA THR A 82 -0.20 -8.94 8.59
C THR A 82 0.82 -9.01 7.44
N LEU A 83 2.10 -8.80 7.73
CA LEU A 83 3.17 -8.91 6.72
C LEU A 83 3.28 -10.33 6.15
N GLN A 84 3.15 -11.36 6.99
CA GLN A 84 3.16 -12.75 6.54
C GLN A 84 1.99 -13.06 5.60
N ILE A 85 0.78 -12.60 5.94
CA ILE A 85 -0.43 -12.77 5.12
C ILE A 85 -0.28 -12.00 3.80
N ALA A 86 0.23 -10.77 3.84
CA ALA A 86 0.46 -9.96 2.64
C ALA A 86 1.47 -10.62 1.69
N ASN A 87 2.58 -11.15 2.22
CA ASN A 87 3.57 -11.87 1.42
C ASN A 87 2.98 -13.12 0.77
N TRP A 88 2.17 -13.89 1.49
CA TRP A 88 1.51 -15.07 0.94
C TRP A 88 0.50 -14.69 -0.17
N LEU A 89 -0.29 -13.62 0.05
CA LEU A 89 -1.22 -13.09 -0.94
C LEU A 89 -0.50 -12.64 -2.22
N PHE A 90 0.57 -11.86 -2.10
CA PHE A 90 1.36 -11.42 -3.26
C PHE A 90 1.98 -12.60 -3.99
N PHE A 91 2.47 -13.62 -3.26
CA PHE A 91 3.00 -14.84 -3.87
C PHE A 91 1.92 -15.58 -4.68
N SER A 92 0.70 -15.72 -4.14
CA SER A 92 -0.42 -16.30 -4.89
C SER A 92 -0.75 -15.52 -6.17
N ILE A 93 -0.73 -14.19 -6.11
CA ILE A 93 -0.98 -13.33 -7.29
C ILE A 93 0.12 -13.52 -8.34
N VAL A 94 1.40 -13.58 -7.93
CA VAL A 94 2.52 -13.85 -8.85
C VAL A 94 2.34 -15.21 -9.54
N MET A 95 1.95 -16.25 -8.80
CA MET A 95 1.69 -17.57 -9.39
C MET A 95 0.57 -17.54 -10.44
N ILE A 96 -0.53 -16.82 -10.16
CA ILE A 96 -1.63 -16.65 -11.11
C ILE A 96 -1.17 -15.91 -12.36
N LEU A 97 -0.37 -14.84 -12.22
CA LEU A 97 0.15 -14.08 -13.36
C LEU A 97 1.09 -14.90 -14.24
N ILE A 98 1.94 -15.75 -13.64
CA ILE A 98 2.82 -16.66 -14.38
C ILE A 98 2.00 -17.71 -15.15
N LEU A 99 0.95 -18.28 -14.52
CA LEU A 99 0.05 -19.21 -15.21
C LEU A 99 -0.65 -18.51 -16.39
N LEU A 100 -1.18 -17.31 -16.18
CA LEU A 100 -1.86 -16.54 -17.22
C LEU A 100 -0.93 -16.16 -18.37
N TYR A 101 0.35 -15.88 -18.07
CA TYR A 101 1.39 -15.70 -19.09
C TYR A 101 1.60 -16.97 -19.92
N GLY A 102 1.61 -18.14 -19.29
CA GLY A 102 1.75 -19.42 -19.98
C GLY A 102 0.66 -19.66 -21.04
N PHE A 103 -0.58 -19.25 -20.77
CA PHE A 103 -1.69 -19.37 -21.72
C PHE A 103 -1.73 -18.27 -22.79
N THR A 104 -1.50 -17.02 -22.40
CA THR A 104 -1.74 -15.86 -23.28
C THR A 104 -0.50 -15.37 -24.01
N LYS A 105 0.70 -15.73 -23.54
CA LYS A 105 2.02 -15.28 -24.04
C LYS A 105 2.20 -13.76 -24.11
N PHE A 106 1.34 -12.96 -23.47
CA PHE A 106 1.50 -11.51 -23.44
C PHE A 106 2.59 -11.09 -22.47
N PHE A 107 3.59 -10.37 -22.96
CA PHE A 107 4.75 -9.91 -22.18
C PHE A 107 4.40 -9.04 -20.96
N VAL A 108 3.23 -8.38 -20.99
CA VAL A 108 2.74 -7.54 -19.89
C VAL A 108 2.58 -8.34 -18.58
N PHE A 109 2.08 -9.58 -18.65
CA PHE A 109 1.91 -10.41 -17.47
C PHE A 109 3.25 -10.79 -16.82
N LEU A 110 4.26 -11.06 -17.65
CA LEU A 110 5.61 -11.36 -17.18
C LEU A 110 6.26 -10.17 -16.47
N ILE A 111 6.18 -8.96 -17.06
CA ILE A 111 6.69 -7.74 -16.42
C ILE A 111 6.00 -7.52 -15.07
N SER A 112 4.67 -7.63 -15.03
CA SER A 112 3.91 -7.43 -13.79
C SER A 112 4.28 -8.45 -12.70
N ALA A 113 4.46 -9.72 -13.06
CA ALA A 113 4.90 -10.76 -12.12
C ALA A 113 6.31 -10.47 -11.58
N MET A 114 7.23 -10.02 -12.44
CA MET A 114 8.59 -9.64 -12.03
C MET A 114 8.58 -8.47 -11.05
N THR A 115 7.78 -7.44 -11.30
CA THR A 115 7.67 -6.29 -10.38
C THR A 115 7.10 -6.69 -9.02
N LEU A 116 6.06 -7.53 -8.99
CA LEU A 116 5.49 -8.03 -7.73
C LEU A 116 6.47 -8.94 -6.97
N CYS A 117 7.24 -9.75 -7.69
CA CYS A 117 8.30 -10.57 -7.09
C CYS A 117 9.35 -9.69 -6.39
N ALA A 118 9.79 -8.61 -7.02
CA ALA A 118 10.71 -7.65 -6.40
C ALA A 118 10.13 -7.02 -5.12
N VAL A 119 8.84 -6.68 -5.12
CA VAL A 119 8.15 -6.14 -3.93
C VAL A 119 8.15 -7.15 -2.78
N ILE A 120 7.87 -8.43 -3.04
CA ILE A 120 7.91 -9.49 -2.01
C ILE A 120 9.30 -9.61 -1.39
N VAL A 121 10.36 -9.61 -2.21
CA VAL A 121 11.75 -9.70 -1.74
C VAL A 121 12.10 -8.49 -0.87
N ILE A 122 11.72 -7.28 -1.28
CA ILE A 122 11.96 -6.06 -0.50
C ILE A 122 11.23 -6.13 0.84
N LEU A 123 9.97 -6.54 0.88
CA LEU A 123 9.20 -6.69 2.12
C LEU A 123 9.86 -7.69 3.08
N LEU A 124 10.38 -8.80 2.55
CA LEU A 124 11.07 -9.81 3.34
C LEU A 124 12.40 -9.28 3.90
N ILE A 125 13.19 -8.56 3.09
CA ILE A 125 14.44 -7.94 3.54
C ILE A 125 14.16 -6.90 4.63
N LEU A 126 13.16 -6.03 4.45
CA LEU A 126 12.79 -5.04 5.45
C LEU A 126 12.37 -5.68 6.76
N MET A 127 11.63 -6.78 6.70
CA MET A 127 11.23 -7.55 7.88
C MET A 127 12.45 -8.11 8.63
N ILE A 128 13.44 -8.66 7.92
CA ILE A 128 14.69 -9.15 8.54
C ILE A 128 15.48 -7.99 9.17
N ILE A 129 15.65 -6.87 8.45
CA ILE A 129 16.39 -5.70 8.94
C ILE A 129 15.74 -5.16 10.22
N MET A 130 14.42 -5.00 10.22
CA MET A 130 13.70 -4.52 11.41
C MET A 130 13.84 -5.50 12.57
N ASN A 131 13.72 -6.81 12.31
CA ASN A 131 13.90 -7.82 13.35
C ASN A 131 15.31 -7.75 13.98
N CYS A 132 16.36 -7.68 13.17
CA CYS A 132 17.74 -7.55 13.66
C CYS A 132 18.00 -6.21 14.38
N TYR A 133 17.35 -5.13 13.96
CA TYR A 133 17.47 -3.83 14.62
C TYR A 133 16.89 -3.88 16.03
N TYR A 134 15.67 -4.39 16.19
CA TYR A 134 15.02 -4.47 17.50
C TYR A 134 15.72 -5.49 18.41
N GLU A 135 16.17 -6.63 17.89
CA GLU A 135 16.94 -7.61 18.67
C GLU A 135 18.26 -7.07 19.24
N LYS A 136 18.83 -6.02 18.62
CA LYS A 136 20.06 -5.37 19.09
C LYS A 136 19.81 -4.18 20.03
N HIS A 137 18.59 -3.67 20.05
CA HIS A 137 18.21 -2.46 20.80
C HIS A 137 17.27 -2.74 21.99
N GLU A 138 16.87 -4.00 22.21
CA GLU A 138 16.46 -4.58 23.51
C GLU A 138 17.65 -5.24 24.21
#